data_AF-A0A7C3Z185-F1
#
_entry.id   AF-A0A7C3Z185-F1
#
_cell.length_a   1.000
_cell.length_b   1.000
_cell.length_c   1.000
_cell.angle_alpha   90.00
_cell.angle_beta   90.00
_cell.angle_gamma   90.00
#
_symmetry.space_group_name_H-M   'P 1'
#
loop_
_entity.id
_entity.type
_entity.pdbx_description
1 polymer ?
#
loop_
_entity_poly.entity_id
_entity_poly.type
_entity_poly.pdbx_seq_one_letter_code
_entity_poly.pdbx_strand_id
1 'polypeptide(L)'
;MPILMHRRLISFAAIILFQGFLSLALTPVALALTPADLIVVYNANLPESRQVAEYYAGKRGVPPANLVGVKVSPGEDMTRQEYDQCLVPPLRQKVAELRLSHRNAAILLVYGLPLRVGDAALTETEQDIQALVRMETRKATAQGWAKLKELEGLLTRVKSPEILGSPVEGPKPRDVFKLAQDLVPRAERFLTWPRDQEIRPETRTRVAALAAELRGPRPDLEAGFGGKGQEDSLPQPVPIPKTGPAPDKERLQPGDSLATQARARGDKIRSAGGLLGELRFWEHLNWIYERPRTGAAVDSELALLMVENYPRVHWLPNPLHLSGDAALSRFRQAVVMVGRLDGPTPEIARRLVDDALKTEETGLTGTCYLDARGLPEDGPVGSYAWFDAHLVRLARLIKENSKFKVVLDQRPGLFLPGSCPEAALYCGWYSLAKYTASCIWRQGAVAYHVASAEATTLRKPGSQVWCKRMLEEGVAATLGPVSEPYLLAFPRPDEFFPLLMSGKLSLLEVYFRTVPHLSWQMVLIGDPLYNPFKRSPAWRPKPGHPAAPGLIKR
;
A
#
# COMPACT_ATOMS: atom_id res chain seq x y z
N MET A 1 -32.20 9.99 85.00
CA MET A 1 -31.83 10.87 83.86
C MET A 1 -31.31 10.00 82.73
N PRO A 2 -32.13 9.72 81.70
CA PRO A 2 -31.72 9.15 80.43
C PRO A 2 -31.71 10.23 79.32
N ILE A 3 -30.83 10.10 78.33
CA ILE A 3 -31.03 10.61 76.96
C ILE A 3 -30.41 9.53 76.04
N LEU A 4 -31.17 8.53 75.55
CA LEU A 4 -31.91 8.49 74.26
C LEU A 4 -31.05 9.00 73.09
N MET A 5 -30.86 8.36 71.93
CA MET A 5 -31.82 7.73 71.02
C MET A 5 -31.03 7.29 69.76
N HIS A 6 -31.26 6.07 69.22
CA HIS A 6 -31.72 5.73 67.85
C HIS A 6 -30.88 6.26 66.64
N ARG A 7 -30.46 5.46 65.65
CA ARG A 7 -31.19 4.49 64.79
C ARG A 7 -30.20 3.50 64.14
N ARG A 8 -30.37 2.18 64.35
CA ARG A 8 -30.88 1.13 63.42
C ARG A 8 -30.04 0.94 62.14
N LEU A 9 -29.15 -0.07 62.07
CA LEU A 9 -29.40 -1.49 61.69
C LEU A 9 -30.28 -1.67 60.45
N ILE A 10 -29.77 -2.39 59.43
CA ILE A 10 -30.45 -3.53 58.77
C ILE A 10 -29.39 -4.36 57.99
N SER A 11 -29.19 -5.59 58.50
CA SER A 11 -28.98 -6.86 57.79
C SER A 11 -27.74 -7.09 56.91
N PHE A 12 -26.72 -7.64 57.56
CA PHE A 12 -25.81 -8.62 56.96
C PHE A 12 -26.54 -9.97 56.79
N ALA A 13 -26.20 -10.68 55.71
CA ALA A 13 -26.56 -12.06 55.37
C ALA A 13 -27.89 -12.29 54.60
N ALA A 14 -27.81 -12.20 53.27
CA ALA A 14 -28.51 -13.12 52.38
C ALA A 14 -27.74 -13.25 51.04
N ILE A 15 -27.26 -14.48 50.79
CA ILE A 15 -27.18 -15.13 49.47
C ILE A 15 -25.93 -14.88 48.62
N ILE A 16 -25.07 -15.90 48.72
CA ILE A 16 -24.12 -16.44 47.73
C ILE A 16 -24.70 -16.43 46.30
N LEU A 17 -24.00 -15.76 45.37
CA LEU A 17 -23.91 -15.98 43.90
C LEU A 17 -23.77 -14.62 43.18
N PHE A 18 -22.57 -14.04 43.20
CA PHE A 18 -22.15 -13.19 42.09
C PHE A 18 -20.87 -13.79 41.53
N GLN A 19 -21.08 -14.68 40.55
CA GLN A 19 -20.03 -15.19 39.70
C GLN A 19 -19.19 -14.01 39.21
N GLY A 20 -17.88 -14.12 39.37
CA GLY A 20 -16.95 -13.30 38.62
C GLY A 20 -17.26 -13.46 37.14
N PHE A 21 -17.88 -12.44 36.57
CA PHE A 21 -17.99 -12.28 35.13
C PHE A 21 -16.56 -12.00 34.65
N LEU A 22 -15.84 -13.08 34.39
CA LEU A 22 -14.66 -13.08 33.55
C LEU A 22 -15.16 -12.57 32.20
N SER A 23 -15.03 -11.27 31.95
CA SER A 23 -15.16 -10.67 30.62
C SER A 23 -14.05 -11.24 29.76
N LEU A 24 -14.27 -12.47 29.28
CA LEU A 24 -13.60 -13.00 28.11
C LEU A 24 -14.05 -12.08 26.98
N ALA A 25 -13.27 -11.03 26.73
CA ALA A 25 -13.36 -10.31 25.48
C ALA A 25 -13.08 -11.33 24.38
N LEU A 26 -14.14 -11.96 23.84
CA LEU A 26 -14.09 -12.67 22.58
C LEU A 26 -13.65 -11.63 21.55
N THR A 27 -12.34 -11.52 21.33
CA THR A 27 -11.84 -10.90 20.11
C THR A 27 -12.51 -11.66 18.97
N PRO A 28 -13.31 -11.00 18.11
CA PRO A 28 -13.96 -11.69 17.01
C PRO A 28 -12.87 -12.34 16.17
N VAL A 29 -12.85 -13.67 16.14
CA VAL A 29 -12.04 -14.43 15.20
C VAL A 29 -12.59 -14.05 13.84
N ALA A 30 -11.82 -13.36 13.00
CA ALA A 30 -12.27 -13.10 11.65
C ALA A 30 -12.48 -14.46 10.98
N LEU A 31 -13.73 -14.75 10.60
CA LEU A 31 -14.08 -15.98 9.92
C LEU A 31 -13.40 -15.95 8.54
N ALA A 32 -12.86 -17.10 8.12
CA ALA A 32 -12.27 -17.24 6.79
C ALA A 32 -13.31 -16.90 5.73
N LEU A 33 -12.89 -16.25 4.66
CA LEU A 33 -13.78 -15.87 3.55
C LEU A 33 -14.50 -17.11 2.99
N THR A 34 -15.82 -17.02 2.86
CA THR A 34 -16.68 -18.11 2.35
C THR A 34 -17.41 -17.70 1.07
N PRO A 35 -17.97 -18.65 0.29
CA PRO A 35 -18.79 -18.33 -0.87
C PRO A 35 -19.98 -17.40 -0.57
N ALA A 36 -20.54 -17.47 0.64
CA ALA A 36 -21.66 -16.62 1.05
C ALA A 36 -21.27 -15.15 1.27
N ASP A 37 -19.97 -14.87 1.44
CA ASP A 37 -19.45 -13.51 1.62
C ASP A 37 -19.18 -12.80 0.29
N LEU A 38 -19.12 -13.55 -0.83
CA LEU A 38 -18.77 -13.02 -2.14
C LEU A 38 -19.96 -12.40 -2.86
N ILE A 39 -19.77 -11.17 -3.34
CA ILE A 39 -20.63 -10.49 -4.32
C ILE A 39 -19.97 -10.65 -5.68
N VAL A 40 -20.62 -11.38 -6.59
CA VAL A 40 -20.07 -11.65 -7.94
C VAL A 40 -20.67 -10.65 -8.91
N VAL A 41 -19.83 -9.77 -9.43
CA VAL A 41 -20.25 -8.65 -10.27
C VAL A 41 -19.94 -8.98 -11.73
N TYR A 42 -20.95 -8.86 -12.59
CA TYR A 42 -20.81 -9.07 -14.03
C TYR A 42 -21.29 -7.87 -14.83
N ASN A 43 -20.74 -7.69 -16.03
CA ASN A 43 -21.20 -6.68 -16.97
C ASN A 43 -22.49 -7.16 -17.66
N ALA A 44 -23.61 -6.53 -17.33
CA ALA A 44 -24.93 -6.87 -17.87
C ALA A 44 -25.06 -6.57 -19.37
N ASN A 45 -24.16 -5.79 -19.96
CA ASN A 45 -24.10 -5.54 -21.40
C ASN A 45 -23.37 -6.66 -22.17
N LEU A 46 -22.73 -7.61 -21.47
CA LEU A 46 -21.95 -8.70 -22.06
C LEU A 46 -22.49 -10.07 -21.61
N PRO A 47 -23.19 -10.83 -22.48
CA PRO A 47 -23.70 -12.15 -22.13
C PRO A 47 -22.64 -13.12 -21.58
N GLU A 48 -21.41 -13.07 -22.13
CA GLU A 48 -20.29 -13.91 -21.72
C GLU A 48 -19.82 -13.58 -20.30
N SER A 49 -19.91 -12.31 -19.88
CA SER A 49 -19.61 -11.88 -18.51
C SER A 49 -20.57 -12.54 -17.52
N ARG A 50 -21.87 -12.53 -17.84
CA ARG A 50 -22.90 -13.19 -17.04
C ARG A 50 -22.66 -14.70 -16.95
N GLN A 51 -22.32 -15.35 -18.06
CA GLN A 51 -22.00 -16.78 -18.09
C GLN A 51 -20.81 -17.13 -17.18
N VAL A 52 -19.76 -16.30 -17.13
CA VAL A 52 -18.63 -16.50 -16.21
C VAL A 52 -19.06 -16.36 -14.75
N ALA A 53 -19.90 -15.37 -14.43
CA ALA A 53 -20.43 -15.20 -13.06
C ALA A 53 -21.30 -16.39 -12.62
N GLU A 54 -22.24 -16.83 -13.46
CA GLU A 54 -23.10 -17.99 -13.18
C GLU A 54 -22.26 -19.28 -13.06
N TYR A 55 -21.24 -19.45 -13.90
CA TYR A 55 -20.31 -20.57 -13.82
C TYR A 55 -19.56 -20.60 -12.49
N TYR A 56 -18.92 -19.49 -12.11
CA TYR A 56 -18.19 -19.38 -10.84
C TYR A 56 -19.11 -19.64 -9.65
N ALA A 57 -20.31 -19.04 -9.67
CA ALA A 57 -21.29 -19.19 -8.60
C ALA A 57 -21.73 -20.65 -8.42
N GLY A 58 -22.02 -21.35 -9.53
CA GLY A 58 -22.36 -22.77 -9.50
C GLY A 58 -21.23 -23.66 -8.97
N LYS A 59 -19.98 -23.38 -9.37
CA LYS A 59 -18.80 -24.15 -8.97
C LYS A 59 -18.40 -23.95 -7.51
N ARG A 60 -18.47 -22.71 -7.00
CA ARG A 60 -18.09 -22.36 -5.61
C ARG A 60 -19.26 -22.35 -4.63
N GLY A 61 -20.50 -22.50 -5.11
CA GLY A 61 -21.70 -22.43 -4.26
C GLY A 61 -21.97 -21.01 -3.75
N VAL A 62 -21.68 -19.98 -4.55
CA VAL A 62 -22.06 -18.61 -4.22
C VAL A 62 -23.57 -18.47 -4.37
N PRO A 63 -24.30 -17.90 -3.38
CA PRO A 63 -25.74 -17.71 -3.49
C PRO A 63 -26.13 -16.93 -4.75
N PRO A 64 -27.15 -17.36 -5.53
CA PRO A 64 -27.61 -16.61 -6.70
C PRO A 64 -27.99 -15.16 -6.40
N ALA A 65 -28.49 -14.90 -5.18
CA ALA A 65 -28.82 -13.55 -4.70
C ALA A 65 -27.59 -12.63 -4.53
N ASN A 66 -26.37 -13.16 -4.60
CA ASN A 66 -25.13 -12.39 -4.55
C ASN A 66 -24.57 -12.03 -5.94
N LEU A 67 -25.25 -12.42 -7.03
CA LEU A 67 -24.86 -12.04 -8.38
C LEU A 67 -25.45 -10.67 -8.70
N VAL A 68 -24.59 -9.71 -9.06
CA VAL A 68 -24.98 -8.32 -9.33
C VAL A 68 -24.58 -7.97 -10.76
N GLY A 69 -25.58 -7.70 -11.60
CA GLY A 69 -25.37 -7.20 -12.95
C GLY A 69 -25.27 -5.68 -12.95
N VAL A 70 -24.18 -5.15 -13.52
CA VAL A 70 -23.96 -3.70 -13.68
C VAL A 70 -23.90 -3.35 -15.16
N LYS A 71 -24.46 -2.20 -15.54
CA LYS A 71 -24.41 -1.72 -16.94
C LYS A 71 -23.24 -0.76 -17.08
N VAL A 72 -22.11 -1.28 -17.56
CA VAL A 72 -20.89 -0.50 -17.80
C VAL A 72 -20.35 -0.77 -19.20
N SER A 73 -19.56 0.17 -19.70
CA SER A 73 -18.89 0.08 -20.99
C SER A 73 -17.97 -1.15 -21.02
N PRO A 74 -17.95 -1.91 -22.14
CA PRO A 74 -16.97 -2.97 -22.31
C PRO A 74 -15.57 -2.38 -22.52
N GLY A 75 -14.54 -3.14 -22.17
CA GLY A 75 -13.14 -2.75 -22.39
C GLY A 75 -12.33 -2.73 -21.11
N GLU A 76 -11.18 -2.06 -21.18
CA GLU A 76 -10.20 -2.00 -20.10
C GLU A 76 -10.36 -0.72 -19.24
N ASP A 77 -11.02 0.30 -19.75
CA ASP A 77 -11.12 1.64 -19.17
C ASP A 77 -12.58 2.03 -18.93
N MET A 78 -12.81 2.79 -17.86
CA MET A 78 -14.06 3.48 -17.60
C MET A 78 -13.83 4.90 -17.10
N THR A 79 -14.81 5.76 -17.34
CA THR A 79 -14.79 7.13 -16.78
C THR A 79 -15.10 7.10 -15.28
N ARG A 80 -14.61 8.11 -14.55
CA ARG A 80 -14.98 8.28 -13.14
C ARG A 80 -16.50 8.45 -12.97
N GLN A 81 -17.15 9.17 -13.89
CA GLN A 81 -18.60 9.34 -13.87
C GLN A 81 -19.33 7.99 -13.96
N GLU A 82 -18.95 7.13 -14.90
CA GLU A 82 -19.54 5.80 -15.04
C GLU A 82 -19.28 4.93 -13.80
N TYR A 83 -18.09 5.03 -13.20
CA TYR A 83 -17.76 4.34 -11.96
C TYR A 83 -18.71 4.76 -10.83
N ASP A 84 -18.85 6.07 -10.61
CA ASP A 84 -19.66 6.64 -9.53
C ASP A 84 -21.17 6.40 -9.75
N GLN A 85 -21.63 6.38 -10.99
CA GLN A 85 -23.07 6.26 -11.31
C GLN A 85 -23.53 4.82 -11.51
N CYS A 86 -22.68 3.94 -12.05
CA CYS A 86 -23.09 2.60 -12.49
C CYS A 86 -22.51 1.46 -11.63
N LEU A 87 -21.33 1.63 -11.01
CA LEU A 87 -20.72 0.61 -10.14
C LEU A 87 -21.00 0.87 -8.66
N VAL A 88 -20.73 2.08 -8.19
CA VAL A 88 -20.74 2.38 -6.74
C VAL A 88 -22.12 2.12 -6.09
N PRO A 89 -23.26 2.62 -6.62
CA PRO A 89 -24.54 2.49 -5.92
C PRO A 89 -25.00 1.04 -5.71
N PRO A 90 -25.09 0.16 -6.73
CA PRO A 90 -25.57 -1.21 -6.53
C PRO A 90 -24.63 -2.03 -5.65
N LEU A 91 -23.31 -1.82 -5.77
CA LEU A 91 -22.34 -2.57 -4.97
C LEU A 91 -22.34 -2.10 -3.51
N ARG A 92 -22.45 -0.79 -3.26
CA ARG A 92 -22.53 -0.24 -1.90
C ARG A 92 -23.76 -0.76 -1.18
N GLN A 93 -24.91 -0.77 -1.86
CA GLN A 93 -26.14 -1.36 -1.33
C GLN A 93 -25.92 -2.84 -0.98
N LYS A 94 -25.35 -3.63 -1.90
CA LYS A 94 -25.16 -5.07 -1.67
C LYS A 94 -24.18 -5.39 -0.54
N VAL A 95 -23.10 -4.62 -0.43
CA VAL A 95 -22.15 -4.73 0.69
C VAL A 95 -22.84 -4.41 2.02
N ALA A 96 -23.67 -3.36 2.06
CA ALA A 96 -24.42 -3.01 3.25
C ALA A 96 -25.40 -4.13 3.66
N GLU A 97 -26.15 -4.71 2.73
CA GLU A 97 -27.06 -5.84 2.97
C GLU A 97 -26.35 -7.05 3.59
N LEU A 98 -25.19 -7.45 3.04
CA LEU A 98 -24.42 -8.57 3.57
C LEU A 98 -23.84 -8.25 4.96
N ARG A 99 -23.34 -7.03 5.19
CA ARG A 99 -22.81 -6.61 6.50
C ARG A 99 -23.89 -6.57 7.59
N LEU A 100 -25.12 -6.16 7.24
CA LEU A 100 -26.28 -6.23 8.15
C LEU A 100 -26.60 -7.68 8.55
N SER A 101 -26.25 -8.65 7.69
CA SER A 101 -26.37 -10.08 7.97
C SER A 101 -25.11 -10.67 8.65
N HIS A 102 -24.26 -9.83 9.26
CA HIS A 102 -23.01 -10.20 9.91
C HIS A 102 -22.00 -10.97 9.02
N ARG A 103 -22.03 -10.72 7.70
CA ARG A 103 -21.09 -11.30 6.73
C ARG A 103 -19.86 -10.40 6.51
N ASN A 104 -18.74 -11.01 6.14
CA ASN A 104 -17.52 -10.31 5.80
C ASN A 104 -17.47 -10.04 4.29
N ALA A 105 -18.35 -9.15 3.81
CA ALA A 105 -18.58 -8.92 2.39
C ALA A 105 -17.28 -8.64 1.60
N ALA A 106 -17.09 -9.37 0.50
CA ALA A 106 -16.02 -9.16 -0.47
C ALA A 106 -16.59 -9.17 -1.89
N ILE A 107 -15.90 -8.55 -2.83
CA ILE A 107 -16.35 -8.37 -4.21
C ILE A 107 -15.45 -9.18 -5.14
N LEU A 108 -16.07 -9.92 -6.06
CA LEU A 108 -15.42 -10.55 -7.19
C LEU A 108 -15.91 -9.89 -8.48
N LEU A 109 -15.04 -9.17 -9.17
CA LEU A 109 -15.30 -8.69 -10.52
C LEU A 109 -15.02 -9.83 -11.50
N VAL A 110 -15.92 -10.11 -12.44
CA VAL A 110 -15.65 -11.14 -13.46
C VAL A 110 -15.30 -10.54 -14.82
N TYR A 111 -14.92 -11.43 -15.75
CA TYR A 111 -14.63 -11.11 -17.14
C TYR A 111 -15.58 -10.05 -17.74
N GLY A 112 -15.03 -9.07 -18.46
CA GLY A 112 -15.80 -8.05 -19.17
C GLY A 112 -16.09 -6.75 -18.40
N LEU A 113 -15.65 -6.64 -17.14
CA LEU A 113 -15.64 -5.37 -16.41
C LEU A 113 -14.36 -4.57 -16.69
N PRO A 114 -14.42 -3.22 -16.77
CA PRO A 114 -13.25 -2.35 -16.86
C PRO A 114 -12.21 -2.64 -15.76
N LEU A 115 -10.92 -2.47 -16.09
CA LEU A 115 -9.81 -2.62 -15.16
C LEU A 115 -9.38 -1.28 -14.55
N ARG A 116 -9.59 -0.16 -15.27
CA ARG A 116 -9.14 1.18 -14.88
C ARG A 116 -10.29 2.16 -14.77
N VAL A 117 -10.31 2.91 -13.68
CA VAL A 117 -11.10 4.13 -13.57
C VAL A 117 -10.21 5.33 -13.86
N GLY A 118 -10.67 6.21 -14.75
CA GLY A 118 -9.96 7.43 -15.13
C GLY A 118 -9.83 8.44 -13.97
N ASP A 119 -8.98 9.44 -14.19
CA ASP A 119 -8.75 10.51 -13.21
C ASP A 119 -10.06 11.21 -12.80
N ALA A 120 -10.17 11.48 -11.51
CA ALA A 120 -11.19 12.37 -10.94
C ALA A 120 -10.66 13.80 -10.80
N ALA A 121 -11.56 14.78 -10.94
CA ALA A 121 -11.28 16.13 -10.49
C ALA A 121 -11.00 16.14 -8.98
N LEU A 122 -10.10 17.05 -8.56
CA LEU A 122 -9.82 17.28 -7.16
C LEU A 122 -11.09 17.76 -6.45
N THR A 123 -11.38 17.16 -5.30
CA THR A 123 -12.38 17.66 -4.37
C THR A 123 -11.98 19.04 -3.84
N GLU A 124 -12.95 19.80 -3.30
CA GLU A 124 -12.68 21.10 -2.66
C GLU A 124 -11.58 20.99 -1.59
N THR A 125 -11.63 19.94 -0.76
CA THR A 125 -10.60 19.67 0.26
C THR A 125 -9.22 19.41 -0.35
N GLU A 126 -9.13 18.74 -1.50
CA GLU A 126 -7.87 18.50 -2.20
C GLU A 126 -7.33 19.76 -2.89
N GLN A 127 -8.23 20.64 -3.35
CA GLN A 127 -7.86 21.95 -3.89
C GLN A 127 -7.30 22.86 -2.79
N ASP A 128 -7.93 22.88 -1.62
CA ASP A 128 -7.49 23.66 -0.46
C ASP A 128 -6.06 23.28 -0.02
N ILE A 129 -5.79 21.98 0.12
CA ILE A 129 -4.45 21.51 0.47
C ILE A 129 -3.45 21.77 -0.66
N GLN A 130 -3.83 21.61 -1.94
CA GLN A 130 -2.93 21.95 -3.05
C GLN A 130 -2.55 23.44 -3.02
N ALA A 131 -3.49 24.33 -2.74
CA ALA A 131 -3.24 25.77 -2.61
C ALA A 131 -2.32 26.07 -1.40
N LEU A 132 -2.61 25.48 -0.24
CA LEU A 132 -1.77 25.60 0.96
C LEU A 132 -0.34 25.15 0.69
N VAL A 133 -0.17 23.96 0.12
CA VAL A 133 1.13 23.35 -0.14
C VAL A 133 1.96 24.21 -1.09
N ARG A 134 1.37 24.74 -2.17
CA ARG A 134 2.06 25.68 -3.08
C ARG A 134 2.52 26.94 -2.36
N MET A 135 1.68 27.50 -1.50
CA MET A 135 1.98 28.69 -0.72
C MET A 135 3.13 28.44 0.28
N GLU A 136 3.02 27.40 1.11
CA GLU A 136 4.02 27.10 2.15
C GLU A 136 5.35 26.64 1.54
N THR A 137 5.34 25.91 0.42
CA THR A 137 6.57 25.57 -0.31
C THR A 137 7.31 26.83 -0.75
N ARG A 138 6.60 27.79 -1.37
CA ARG A 138 7.21 29.07 -1.81
C ARG A 138 7.75 29.87 -0.62
N LYS A 139 6.98 29.95 0.47
CA LYS A 139 7.37 30.66 1.70
C LYS A 139 8.61 30.04 2.34
N ALA A 140 8.63 28.73 2.55
CA ALA A 140 9.78 28.02 3.12
C ALA A 140 11.01 28.13 2.21
N THR A 141 10.83 28.06 0.89
CA THR A 141 11.92 28.25 -0.09
C THR A 141 12.55 29.64 0.01
N ALA A 142 11.72 30.69 0.04
CA ALA A 142 12.19 32.07 0.16
C ALA A 142 12.91 32.33 1.49
N GLN A 143 12.36 31.83 2.61
CA GLN A 143 13.00 31.94 3.92
C GLN A 143 14.33 31.19 3.96
N GLY A 144 14.38 29.96 3.41
CA GLY A 144 15.57 29.12 3.42
C GLY A 144 16.69 29.74 2.61
N TRP A 145 16.35 30.23 1.41
CA TRP A 145 17.29 30.95 0.54
C TRP A 145 17.85 32.20 1.22
N ALA A 146 17.00 33.05 1.81
CA ALA A 146 17.45 34.27 2.47
C ALA A 146 18.43 33.99 3.62
N LYS A 147 18.11 33.00 4.48
CA LYS A 147 18.98 32.61 5.60
C LYS A 147 20.29 31.99 5.14
N LEU A 148 20.28 31.17 4.10
CA LEU A 148 21.50 30.60 3.53
C LEU A 148 22.38 31.67 2.89
N LYS A 149 21.80 32.67 2.21
CA LYS A 149 22.56 33.80 1.66
C LYS A 149 23.15 34.70 2.74
N GLU A 150 22.43 34.90 3.85
CA GLU A 150 22.99 35.56 5.03
C GLU A 150 24.16 34.76 5.62
N LEU A 151 23.99 33.44 5.77
CA LEU A 151 25.02 32.54 6.26
C LEU A 151 26.26 32.53 5.35
N GLU A 152 26.07 32.50 4.03
CA GLU A 152 27.13 32.61 3.02
C GLU A 152 27.94 33.90 3.23
N GLY A 153 27.26 35.05 3.38
CA GLY A 153 27.92 36.33 3.61
C GLY A 153 28.75 36.36 4.90
N LEU A 154 28.29 35.71 5.97
CA LEU A 154 29.02 35.63 7.24
C LEU A 154 30.23 34.68 7.20
N LEU A 155 30.18 33.63 6.36
CA LEU A 155 31.27 32.65 6.23
C LEU A 155 32.35 33.08 5.23
N THR A 156 32.06 34.03 4.33
CA THR A 156 33.00 34.46 3.26
C THR A 156 34.08 35.46 3.73
N ARG A 157 34.93 35.05 4.69
CA ARG A 157 36.24 35.70 4.98
C ARG A 157 37.46 34.76 4.81
N VAL A 158 37.24 33.57 4.25
CA VAL A 158 38.27 32.63 3.76
C VAL A 158 37.94 32.34 2.30
N LYS A 159 38.93 32.42 1.40
CA LYS A 159 38.76 32.35 -0.08
C LYS A 159 37.77 31.24 -0.50
N SER A 160 36.63 31.66 -1.04
CA SER A 160 35.57 30.77 -1.55
C SER A 160 35.96 30.07 -2.86
N PRO A 161 35.55 28.82 -3.09
CA PRO A 161 35.26 28.31 -4.42
C PRO A 161 33.97 28.97 -4.97
N GLU A 162 33.89 29.06 -6.29
CA GLU A 162 32.97 29.82 -7.12
C GLU A 162 31.49 29.91 -6.65
N ILE A 163 30.96 31.13 -6.70
CA ILE A 163 29.59 31.51 -6.38
C ILE A 163 28.62 30.78 -7.33
N LEU A 164 27.68 30.00 -6.78
CA LEU A 164 26.51 29.55 -7.53
C LEU A 164 25.72 30.80 -7.96
N GLY A 165 25.70 31.08 -9.27
CA GLY A 165 24.99 32.22 -9.85
C GLY A 165 23.53 32.28 -9.40
N SER A 166 23.04 33.49 -9.10
CA SER A 166 21.64 33.72 -8.74
C SER A 166 20.73 33.26 -9.89
N PRO A 167 19.71 32.43 -9.64
CA PRO A 167 18.82 31.97 -10.70
C PRO A 167 17.96 33.13 -11.23
N VAL A 168 17.68 33.11 -12.55
CA VAL A 168 16.94 34.15 -13.29
C VAL A 168 15.44 34.19 -12.90
N GLU A 169 14.89 33.02 -12.57
CA GLU A 169 13.64 32.88 -11.80
C GLU A 169 14.01 32.71 -10.32
N GLY A 170 13.21 33.21 -9.39
CA GLY A 170 13.48 33.07 -7.94
C GLY A 170 13.85 31.64 -7.50
N PRO A 171 14.48 31.46 -6.32
CA PRO A 171 15.07 30.18 -5.92
C PRO A 171 14.02 29.07 -5.90
N LYS A 172 14.40 27.89 -6.39
CA LYS A 172 13.61 26.66 -6.29
C LYS A 172 14.06 25.85 -5.07
N PRO A 173 13.23 24.96 -4.50
CA PRO A 173 13.62 24.15 -3.35
C PRO A 173 14.96 23.42 -3.55
N ARG A 174 15.19 22.83 -4.74
CA ARG A 174 16.47 22.20 -5.11
C ARG A 174 17.69 23.11 -4.97
N ASP A 175 17.54 24.42 -5.22
CA ASP A 175 18.64 25.39 -5.13
C ASP A 175 18.97 25.67 -3.66
N VAL A 176 17.93 25.75 -2.81
CA VAL A 176 18.07 25.85 -1.35
C VAL A 176 18.78 24.61 -0.79
N PHE A 177 18.36 23.41 -1.17
CA PHE A 177 19.01 22.18 -0.68
C PHE A 177 20.46 22.06 -1.15
N LYS A 178 20.75 22.39 -2.41
CA LYS A 178 22.12 22.37 -2.94
C LYS A 178 23.02 23.35 -2.17
N LEU A 179 22.53 24.56 -1.87
CA LEU A 179 23.30 25.54 -1.12
C LEU A 179 23.47 25.13 0.36
N ALA A 180 22.43 24.55 0.96
CA ALA A 180 22.48 24.05 2.34
C ALA A 180 23.51 22.92 2.51
N GLN A 181 23.63 22.01 1.54
CA GLN A 181 24.61 20.92 1.56
C GLN A 181 26.05 21.40 1.69
N ASP A 182 26.38 22.60 1.18
CA ASP A 182 27.70 23.21 1.35
C ASP A 182 27.80 24.04 2.64
N LEU A 183 26.89 25.00 2.82
CA LEU A 183 27.04 26.04 3.85
C LEU A 183 26.79 25.54 5.27
N VAL A 184 25.89 24.58 5.45
CA VAL A 184 25.52 24.12 6.79
C VAL A 184 26.68 23.36 7.45
N PRO A 185 27.36 22.40 6.80
CA PRO A 185 28.58 21.80 7.34
C PRO A 185 29.72 22.80 7.55
N ARG A 186 29.83 23.83 6.69
CA ARG A 186 30.83 24.90 6.86
C ARG A 186 30.56 25.72 8.12
N ALA A 187 29.30 26.06 8.38
CA ALA A 187 28.88 26.76 9.58
C ALA A 187 29.20 25.97 10.86
N GLU A 188 28.99 24.65 10.85
CA GLU A 188 29.38 23.80 11.99
C GLU A 188 30.86 23.84 12.27
N ARG A 189 31.68 23.66 11.23
CA ARG A 189 33.15 23.74 11.36
C ARG A 189 33.60 25.11 11.86
N PHE A 190 32.96 26.18 11.39
CA PHE A 190 33.23 27.53 11.88
C PHE A 190 32.93 27.67 13.38
N LEU A 191 31.86 27.03 13.87
CA LEU A 191 31.47 27.08 15.28
C LEU A 191 32.36 26.23 16.20
N THR A 192 33.20 25.33 15.67
CA THR A 192 34.17 24.55 16.45
C THR A 192 35.57 25.18 16.52
N TRP A 193 35.88 26.17 15.68
CA TRP A 193 37.18 26.85 15.71
C TRP A 193 37.49 27.53 17.06
N PRO A 194 38.76 27.63 17.48
CA PRO A 194 39.13 28.36 18.69
C PRO A 194 38.53 29.78 18.69
N ARG A 195 38.22 30.31 19.87
CA ARG A 195 37.80 31.72 20.01
C ARG A 195 39.04 32.60 19.84
N ASP A 196 39.45 32.85 18.62
CA ASP A 196 40.44 33.87 18.31
C ASP A 196 39.81 35.27 18.46
N GLN A 197 40.65 36.27 18.72
CA GLN A 197 40.19 37.65 18.91
C GLN A 197 39.77 38.32 17.58
N GLU A 198 39.99 37.68 16.43
CA GLU A 198 39.72 38.25 15.10
C GLU A 198 38.26 38.07 14.64
N ILE A 199 37.52 37.09 15.17
CA ILE A 199 36.10 36.88 14.85
C ILE A 199 35.21 37.56 15.90
N ARG A 200 34.48 38.59 15.45
CA ARG A 200 33.48 39.30 16.26
C ARG A 200 32.48 38.32 16.92
N PRO A 201 32.29 38.36 18.25
CA PRO A 201 31.35 37.49 18.97
C PRO A 201 29.91 37.52 18.39
N GLU A 202 29.50 38.65 17.83
CA GLU A 202 28.18 38.84 17.20
C GLU A 202 28.05 37.99 15.93
N THR A 203 29.10 37.91 15.12
CA THR A 203 29.14 37.07 13.90
C THR A 203 28.99 35.60 14.27
N ARG A 204 29.71 35.14 15.28
CA ARG A 204 29.64 33.74 15.73
C ARG A 204 28.27 33.40 16.31
N THR A 205 27.69 34.30 17.11
CA THR A 205 26.33 34.15 17.63
C THR A 205 25.31 34.08 16.51
N ARG A 206 25.45 34.93 15.47
CA ARG A 206 24.54 34.92 14.33
C ARG A 206 24.66 33.66 13.47
N VAL A 207 25.88 33.17 13.22
CA VAL A 207 26.11 31.89 12.52
C VAL A 207 25.47 30.74 13.29
N ALA A 208 25.62 30.69 14.61
CA ALA A 208 24.99 29.68 15.46
C ALA A 208 23.45 29.73 15.37
N ALA A 209 22.86 30.93 15.46
CA ALA A 209 21.42 31.11 15.34
C ALA A 209 20.89 30.66 13.97
N LEU A 210 21.54 31.07 12.87
CA LEU A 210 21.15 30.68 11.52
C LEU A 210 21.27 29.17 11.31
N ALA A 211 22.34 28.54 11.77
CA ALA A 211 22.51 27.09 11.67
C ALA A 211 21.43 26.33 12.46
N ALA A 212 21.08 26.81 13.66
CA ALA A 212 20.02 26.23 14.49
C ALA A 212 18.63 26.43 13.86
N GLU A 213 18.33 27.60 13.29
CA GLU A 213 17.06 27.86 12.60
C GLU A 213 16.90 27.03 11.32
N LEU A 214 18.00 26.76 10.60
CA LEU A 214 17.99 25.98 9.38
C LEU A 214 17.74 24.48 9.63
N ARG A 215 18.36 23.90 10.68
CA ARG A 215 18.33 22.45 10.94
C ARG A 215 17.51 21.98 12.14
N GLY A 216 17.16 22.89 13.04
CA GLY A 216 16.49 22.55 14.29
C GLY A 216 17.37 21.71 15.23
N PRO A 217 16.80 21.28 16.37
CA PRO A 217 17.51 20.53 17.42
C PRO A 217 17.74 19.04 17.11
N ARG A 218 17.05 18.48 16.11
CA ARG A 218 17.15 17.06 15.70
C ARG A 218 17.34 16.94 14.19
N PRO A 219 18.56 17.23 13.68
CA PRO A 219 18.85 17.18 12.25
C PRO A 219 18.82 15.75 11.68
N ASP A 220 18.85 14.72 12.52
CA ASP A 220 18.64 13.32 12.14
C ASP A 220 17.24 13.06 11.57
N LEU A 221 16.24 13.88 11.93
CA LEU A 221 14.93 13.88 11.27
C LEU A 221 14.97 14.45 9.85
N GLU A 222 16.05 15.15 9.44
CA GLU A 222 16.27 15.54 8.03
C GLU A 222 16.53 14.32 7.13
N ALA A 223 17.19 13.29 7.66
CA ALA A 223 17.48 12.05 6.94
C ALA A 223 16.21 11.20 6.70
N GLY A 224 15.14 11.50 7.44
CA GLY A 224 13.84 10.89 7.26
C GLY A 224 13.03 11.44 6.10
N PHE A 225 13.48 12.44 5.33
CA PHE A 225 12.66 13.02 4.24
C PHE A 225 13.49 13.40 2.99
N GLY A 226 14.59 12.69 2.72
CA GLY A 226 15.20 12.76 1.39
C GLY A 226 16.62 12.26 1.30
N GLY A 227 16.74 10.99 0.89
CA GLY A 227 17.70 10.56 -0.11
C GLY A 227 17.00 10.35 -1.45
N LYS A 228 17.73 10.46 -2.57
CA LYS A 228 17.27 9.88 -3.84
C LYS A 228 17.01 8.39 -3.60
N GLY A 229 15.74 7.97 -3.65
CA GLY A 229 15.32 6.61 -3.33
C GLY A 229 14.62 6.44 -1.97
N GLN A 230 14.08 7.49 -1.36
CA GLN A 230 13.18 7.38 -0.21
C GLN A 230 11.84 8.05 -0.50
N GLU A 231 10.99 7.34 -1.24
CA GLU A 231 9.53 7.57 -1.25
C GLU A 231 8.86 6.96 0.01
N ASP A 232 9.64 6.42 0.96
CA ASP A 232 9.15 5.52 2.02
C ASP A 232 9.02 6.12 3.43
N SER A 233 9.19 7.42 3.58
CA SER A 233 9.00 8.10 4.86
C SER A 233 7.88 9.14 4.85
N LEU A 234 7.09 9.12 3.77
CA LEU A 234 6.13 10.14 3.45
C LEU A 234 4.89 10.10 4.36
N PRO A 235 4.31 11.25 4.73
CA PRO A 235 2.94 11.33 5.20
C PRO A 235 2.03 10.76 4.12
N GLN A 236 1.50 9.56 4.36
CA GLN A 236 0.47 8.99 3.50
C GLN A 236 -0.81 9.84 3.59
N PRO A 237 -1.58 10.02 2.50
CA PRO A 237 -2.91 10.59 2.61
C PRO A 237 -3.74 9.72 3.57
N VAL A 238 -4.33 10.30 4.62
CA VAL A 238 -5.12 9.57 5.63
C VAL A 238 -6.61 9.79 5.37
N PRO A 239 -7.48 8.75 5.42
CA PRO A 239 -8.92 8.92 5.23
C PRO A 239 -9.58 9.74 6.35
N ILE A 240 -10.66 10.48 6.03
CA ILE A 240 -11.48 11.24 6.99
C ILE A 240 -12.94 10.73 7.00
N PRO A 241 -13.43 10.10 8.09
CA PRO A 241 -14.86 9.83 8.26
C PRO A 241 -15.52 10.74 9.31
N LYS A 242 -16.78 11.13 9.05
CA LYS A 242 -17.65 11.95 9.90
C LYS A 242 -18.45 11.17 10.96
N THR A 243 -18.28 9.85 11.11
CA THR A 243 -19.16 9.04 11.97
C THR A 243 -18.39 8.20 13.01
N GLY A 244 -18.57 8.56 14.28
CA GLY A 244 -18.25 7.72 15.45
C GLY A 244 -17.34 8.39 16.50
N PRO A 245 -17.74 8.42 17.79
CA PRO A 245 -16.95 9.04 18.86
C PRO A 245 -15.75 8.14 19.16
N ALA A 246 -14.62 8.74 19.52
CA ALA A 246 -13.47 7.93 19.89
C ALA A 246 -12.69 8.54 21.05
N PRO A 247 -11.89 7.74 21.78
CA PRO A 247 -11.57 8.04 23.16
C PRO A 247 -10.51 9.13 23.30
N ASP A 248 -10.70 9.89 24.38
CA ASP A 248 -9.94 11.06 24.79
C ASP A 248 -8.55 10.72 25.29
N LYS A 249 -7.56 11.36 24.66
CA LYS A 249 -6.54 12.25 25.24
C LYS A 249 -5.47 12.44 24.16
N GLU A 250 -5.36 13.67 23.63
CA GLU A 250 -4.49 14.11 22.51
C GLU A 250 -5.06 13.96 21.08
N ARG A 251 -6.23 14.55 20.79
CA ARG A 251 -6.83 14.53 19.45
C ARG A 251 -6.83 15.91 18.77
N LEU A 252 -6.23 15.96 17.57
CA LEU A 252 -6.77 16.72 16.43
C LEU A 252 -8.23 16.30 16.23
N GLN A 253 -9.14 17.27 16.01
CA GLN A 253 -10.58 17.05 16.07
C GLN A 253 -11.04 16.24 14.84
N PRO A 254 -11.96 15.26 14.99
CA PRO A 254 -12.66 14.66 13.85
C PRO A 254 -13.40 15.77 13.08
N GLY A 255 -12.88 16.17 11.92
CA GLY A 255 -13.42 17.28 11.13
C GLY A 255 -12.38 18.31 10.66
N ASP A 256 -11.14 18.27 11.15
CA ASP A 256 -10.07 19.15 10.66
C ASP A 256 -9.73 18.82 9.19
N SER A 257 -9.74 19.83 8.33
CA SER A 257 -9.41 19.68 6.90
C SER A 257 -8.00 19.12 6.71
N LEU A 258 -7.75 18.46 5.57
CA LEU A 258 -6.41 17.97 5.21
C LEU A 258 -5.36 19.10 5.29
N ALA A 259 -5.74 20.32 4.91
CA ALA A 259 -4.92 21.50 5.01
C ALA A 259 -4.50 21.83 6.47
N THR A 260 -5.45 21.79 7.41
CA THR A 260 -5.16 22.01 8.85
C THR A 260 -4.19 20.96 9.39
N GLN A 261 -4.40 19.69 9.04
CA GLN A 261 -3.52 18.60 9.45
C GLN A 261 -2.11 18.74 8.87
N ALA A 262 -2.01 19.10 7.58
CA ALA A 262 -0.73 19.33 6.91
C ALA A 262 0.04 20.48 7.57
N ARG A 263 -0.63 21.59 7.93
CA ARG A 263 0.00 22.71 8.63
C ARG A 263 0.53 22.32 10.00
N ALA A 264 -0.29 21.67 10.83
CA ALA A 264 0.13 21.22 12.15
C ALA A 264 1.34 20.26 12.08
N ARG A 265 1.39 19.40 11.05
CA ARG A 265 2.53 18.53 10.80
C ARG A 265 3.76 19.30 10.35
N GLY A 266 3.60 20.27 9.45
CA GLY A 266 4.66 21.18 9.02
C GLY A 266 5.30 21.93 10.20
N ASP A 267 4.49 22.47 11.11
CA ASP A 267 4.95 23.15 12.33
C ASP A 267 5.74 22.21 13.25
N LYS A 268 5.24 20.98 13.44
CA LYS A 268 5.94 19.94 14.20
C LYS A 268 7.28 19.58 13.56
N ILE A 269 7.34 19.44 12.23
CA ILE A 269 8.59 19.17 11.51
C ILE A 269 9.54 20.36 11.65
N ARG A 270 9.07 21.60 11.50
CA ARG A 270 9.88 22.81 11.67
C ARG A 270 10.53 22.88 13.06
N SER A 271 9.77 22.57 14.11
CA SER A 271 10.29 22.58 15.49
C SER A 271 11.39 21.54 15.74
N ALA A 272 11.46 20.48 14.93
CA ALA A 272 12.44 19.40 15.11
C ALA A 272 13.60 19.47 14.11
N GLY A 273 13.30 19.66 12.82
CA GLY A 273 14.25 19.66 11.70
C GLY A 273 14.47 21.05 11.07
N GLY A 274 14.03 22.12 11.74
CA GLY A 274 14.23 23.50 11.28
C GLY A 274 13.55 23.79 9.95
N LEU A 275 13.98 24.88 9.32
CA LEU A 275 13.43 25.34 8.05
C LEU A 275 13.71 24.39 6.87
N LEU A 276 14.84 23.67 6.89
CA LEU A 276 15.16 22.69 5.85
C LEU A 276 14.27 21.45 5.95
N GLY A 277 13.99 20.98 7.17
CA GLY A 277 13.02 19.90 7.39
C GLY A 277 11.61 20.29 6.95
N GLU A 278 11.17 21.51 7.29
CA GLU A 278 9.88 22.05 6.84
C GLU A 278 9.81 22.17 5.31
N LEU A 279 10.85 22.70 4.66
CA LEU A 279 10.89 22.81 3.21
C LEU A 279 10.82 21.44 2.52
N ARG A 280 11.50 20.42 3.06
CA ARG A 280 11.42 19.04 2.53
C ARG A 280 10.00 18.50 2.61
N PHE A 281 9.33 18.72 3.75
CA PHE A 281 7.94 18.31 3.94
C PHE A 281 7.00 18.97 2.93
N TRP A 282 7.12 20.29 2.73
CA TRP A 282 6.26 21.00 1.78
C TRP A 282 6.59 20.69 0.32
N GLU A 283 7.88 20.59 -0.04
CA GLU A 283 8.29 20.16 -1.39
C GLU A 283 7.73 18.77 -1.71
N HIS A 284 7.76 17.87 -0.72
CA HIS A 284 7.21 16.53 -0.86
C HIS A 284 5.69 16.56 -1.11
N LEU A 285 4.91 17.26 -0.29
CA LEU A 285 3.48 17.42 -0.54
C LEU A 285 3.23 18.14 -1.89
N ASN A 286 4.10 19.06 -2.28
CA ASN A 286 3.98 19.76 -3.56
C ASN A 286 4.15 18.79 -4.72
N TRP A 287 5.08 17.84 -4.63
CA TRP A 287 5.22 16.77 -5.63
C TRP A 287 3.94 15.93 -5.74
N ILE A 288 3.32 15.55 -4.62
CA ILE A 288 2.06 14.80 -4.57
C ILE A 288 0.93 15.58 -5.26
N TYR A 289 0.74 16.85 -4.88
CA TYR A 289 -0.42 17.63 -5.34
C TYR A 289 -0.19 18.34 -6.68
N GLU A 290 1.05 18.46 -7.18
CA GLU A 290 1.34 19.01 -8.51
C GLU A 290 0.88 18.05 -9.62
N ARG A 291 0.95 16.73 -9.38
CA ARG A 291 0.49 15.69 -10.30
C ARG A 291 -0.37 14.69 -9.56
N PRO A 292 -1.65 15.01 -9.32
CA PRO A 292 -2.43 14.32 -8.30
C PRO A 292 -2.68 12.84 -8.57
N ARG A 293 -2.66 12.39 -9.84
CA ARG A 293 -2.84 10.97 -10.25
C ARG A 293 -3.99 10.29 -9.48
N THR A 294 -5.22 10.56 -9.90
CA THR A 294 -6.44 10.13 -9.19
C THR A 294 -7.15 8.96 -9.88
N GLY A 295 -6.62 8.50 -11.01
CA GLY A 295 -7.00 7.25 -11.66
C GLY A 295 -6.39 6.05 -10.94
N ALA A 296 -7.12 4.94 -10.94
CA ALA A 296 -6.77 3.73 -10.20
C ALA A 296 -7.25 2.47 -10.91
N ALA A 297 -6.82 1.30 -10.43
CA ALA A 297 -7.50 0.07 -10.72
C ALA A 297 -8.92 0.10 -10.12
N VAL A 298 -9.92 -0.32 -10.90
CA VAL A 298 -11.32 -0.41 -10.44
C VAL A 298 -11.42 -1.25 -9.17
N ASP A 299 -10.69 -2.36 -9.13
CA ASP A 299 -10.59 -3.26 -7.99
C ASP A 299 -10.07 -2.54 -6.72
N SER A 300 -8.98 -1.76 -6.87
CA SER A 300 -8.34 -1.04 -5.76
C SER A 300 -9.20 0.13 -5.26
N GLU A 301 -9.92 0.79 -6.16
CA GLU A 301 -10.84 1.87 -5.82
C GLU A 301 -12.10 1.35 -5.10
N LEU A 302 -12.65 0.22 -5.56
CA LEU A 302 -13.78 -0.44 -4.91
C LEU A 302 -13.43 -0.98 -3.53
N ALA A 303 -12.15 -1.19 -3.20
CA ALA A 303 -11.75 -1.56 -1.85
C ALA A 303 -12.13 -0.49 -0.82
N LEU A 304 -12.32 0.77 -1.26
CA LEU A 304 -12.73 1.91 -0.46
C LEU A 304 -14.21 2.26 -0.66
N LEU A 305 -15.01 1.36 -1.23
CA LEU A 305 -16.43 1.57 -1.55
C LEU A 305 -17.27 2.09 -0.38
N MET A 306 -16.93 1.70 0.85
CA MET A 306 -17.64 2.09 2.07
C MET A 306 -16.93 3.23 2.84
N VAL A 307 -15.82 3.74 2.31
CA VAL A 307 -15.12 4.90 2.86
C VAL A 307 -15.63 6.13 2.13
N GLU A 308 -16.12 7.11 2.89
CA GLU A 308 -16.57 8.39 2.33
C GLU A 308 -15.44 9.42 2.42
N ASN A 309 -15.38 10.33 1.45
CA ASN A 309 -14.50 11.51 1.47
C ASN A 309 -13.02 11.22 1.76
N TYR A 310 -12.46 10.17 1.14
CA TYR A 310 -11.03 9.90 1.19
C TYR A 310 -10.28 10.69 0.11
N PRO A 311 -9.03 11.09 0.36
CA PRO A 311 -8.18 11.67 -0.68
C PRO A 311 -7.89 10.63 -1.76
N ARG A 312 -8.14 10.99 -3.01
CA ARG A 312 -7.89 10.17 -4.21
C ARG A 312 -6.55 10.46 -4.86
N VAL A 313 -5.87 11.50 -4.37
CA VAL A 313 -4.54 11.86 -4.82
C VAL A 313 -3.56 10.76 -4.45
N HIS A 314 -2.90 10.18 -5.46
CA HIS A 314 -1.99 9.06 -5.32
C HIS A 314 -2.67 7.83 -4.70
N TRP A 315 -2.13 7.29 -3.61
CA TRP A 315 -2.54 6.03 -3.02
C TRP A 315 -2.80 6.18 -1.53
N LEU A 316 -3.53 5.20 -0.98
CA LEU A 316 -3.75 5.08 0.46
C LEU A 316 -3.07 3.82 0.99
N PRO A 317 -2.48 3.86 2.20
CA PRO A 317 -1.93 2.67 2.84
C PRO A 317 -3.07 1.69 3.14
N ASN A 318 -2.85 0.42 2.81
CA ASN A 318 -3.83 -0.63 3.05
C ASN A 318 -3.93 -0.98 4.55
N PRO A 319 -5.07 -0.71 5.22
CA PRO A 319 -5.25 -1.02 6.64
C PRO A 319 -5.21 -2.51 6.98
N LEU A 320 -5.46 -3.38 5.99
CA LEU A 320 -5.47 -4.84 6.14
C LEU A 320 -4.08 -5.46 5.99
N HIS A 321 -3.08 -4.69 5.54
CA HIS A 321 -1.71 -5.14 5.37
C HIS A 321 -1.13 -5.73 6.67
N LEU A 322 -0.28 -6.74 6.56
CA LEU A 322 0.28 -7.48 7.70
C LEU A 322 1.13 -6.58 8.63
N SER A 323 1.82 -5.60 8.06
CA SER A 323 2.55 -4.56 8.78
C SER A 323 1.70 -3.31 9.03
N GLY A 324 0.37 -3.43 8.92
CA GLY A 324 -0.55 -2.30 8.88
C GLY A 324 -0.48 -1.41 10.12
N ASP A 325 -0.53 -0.11 9.88
CA ASP A 325 -0.45 0.92 10.91
C ASP A 325 -1.61 0.79 11.92
N ALA A 326 -1.28 0.74 13.21
CA ALA A 326 -2.25 0.71 14.30
C ALA A 326 -3.20 1.92 14.26
N ALA A 327 -2.74 3.07 13.76
CA ALA A 327 -3.55 4.26 13.55
C ALA A 327 -4.67 4.04 12.53
N LEU A 328 -4.48 3.09 11.60
CA LEU A 328 -5.44 2.74 10.56
C LEU A 328 -6.40 1.60 10.96
N SER A 329 -6.24 1.02 12.16
CA SER A 329 -7.06 -0.09 12.65
C SER A 329 -8.56 0.17 12.56
N ARG A 330 -9.01 1.41 12.80
CA ARG A 330 -10.42 1.83 12.70
C ARG A 330 -11.00 1.73 11.28
N PHE A 331 -10.16 1.79 10.24
CA PHE A 331 -10.59 1.74 8.85
C PHE A 331 -10.69 0.31 8.31
N ARG A 332 -10.15 -0.68 9.03
CA ARG A 332 -10.14 -2.09 8.59
C ARG A 332 -11.54 -2.62 8.28
N GLN A 333 -12.54 -2.22 9.07
CA GLN A 333 -13.93 -2.65 8.88
C GLN A 333 -14.61 -1.95 7.69
N ALA A 334 -14.10 -0.80 7.26
CA ALA A 334 -14.65 -0.09 6.12
C ALA A 334 -14.16 -0.70 4.80
N VAL A 335 -12.90 -1.16 4.75
CA VAL A 335 -12.31 -1.79 3.56
C VAL A 335 -13.09 -3.02 3.14
N VAL A 336 -13.33 -3.16 1.84
CA VAL A 336 -13.93 -4.33 1.20
C VAL A 336 -12.83 -5.03 0.42
N MET A 337 -12.64 -6.33 0.59
CA MET A 337 -11.69 -7.07 -0.26
C MET A 337 -12.26 -7.21 -1.66
N VAL A 338 -11.48 -6.87 -2.69
CA VAL A 338 -11.89 -6.93 -4.10
C VAL A 338 -10.86 -7.71 -4.90
N GLY A 339 -11.31 -8.75 -5.60
CA GLY A 339 -10.49 -9.51 -6.53
C GLY A 339 -11.19 -9.65 -7.88
N ARG A 340 -10.50 -10.25 -8.84
CA ARG A 340 -11.01 -10.40 -10.20
C ARG A 340 -10.81 -11.81 -10.76
N LEU A 341 -11.85 -12.34 -11.38
CA LEU A 341 -11.82 -13.56 -12.19
C LEU A 341 -11.96 -13.19 -13.67
N ASP A 342 -10.83 -13.00 -14.34
CA ASP A 342 -10.78 -12.40 -15.68
C ASP A 342 -9.58 -12.94 -16.45
N GLY A 343 -9.48 -12.57 -17.71
CA GLY A 343 -8.40 -12.97 -18.59
C GLY A 343 -8.67 -12.53 -20.01
N PRO A 344 -7.82 -12.97 -20.96
CA PRO A 344 -7.95 -12.56 -22.36
C PRO A 344 -9.26 -13.00 -23.02
N THR A 345 -9.86 -14.09 -22.53
CA THR A 345 -11.13 -14.64 -23.00
C THR A 345 -11.97 -15.16 -21.82
N PRO A 346 -13.30 -15.31 -21.96
CA PRO A 346 -14.14 -15.86 -20.89
C PRO A 346 -13.81 -17.34 -20.61
N GLU A 347 -13.28 -18.09 -21.58
CA GLU A 347 -12.81 -19.47 -21.40
C GLU A 347 -11.63 -19.53 -20.44
N ILE A 348 -10.66 -18.61 -20.57
CA ILE A 348 -9.54 -18.52 -19.65
C ILE A 348 -10.05 -18.18 -18.25
N ALA A 349 -10.98 -17.23 -18.11
CA ALA A 349 -11.56 -16.89 -16.81
C ALA A 349 -12.24 -18.11 -16.13
N ARG A 350 -12.97 -18.94 -16.89
CA ARG A 350 -13.54 -20.21 -16.37
C ARG A 350 -12.46 -21.22 -16.01
N ARG A 351 -11.42 -21.36 -16.83
CA ARG A 351 -10.26 -22.24 -16.58
C ARG A 351 -9.60 -21.94 -15.23
N LEU A 352 -9.45 -20.67 -14.85
CA LEU A 352 -8.83 -20.30 -13.56
C LEU A 352 -9.59 -20.93 -12.37
N VAL A 353 -10.92 -21.02 -12.45
CA VAL A 353 -11.77 -21.66 -11.43
C VAL A 353 -11.54 -23.17 -11.40
N ASP A 354 -11.53 -23.81 -12.57
CA ASP A 354 -11.34 -25.26 -12.67
C ASP A 354 -9.94 -25.67 -12.20
N ASP A 355 -8.91 -24.92 -12.56
CA ASP A 355 -7.53 -25.15 -12.11
C ASP A 355 -7.41 -24.96 -10.60
N ALA A 356 -8.05 -23.93 -10.04
CA ALA A 356 -8.08 -23.69 -8.60
C ALA A 356 -8.72 -24.86 -7.85
N LEU A 357 -9.93 -25.27 -8.25
CA LEU A 357 -10.67 -26.38 -7.63
C LEU A 357 -9.91 -27.69 -7.76
N LYS A 358 -9.38 -27.99 -8.96
CA LYS A 358 -8.65 -29.23 -9.19
C LYS A 358 -7.38 -29.32 -8.35
N THR A 359 -6.69 -28.20 -8.20
CA THR A 359 -5.47 -28.14 -7.39
C THR A 359 -5.79 -28.25 -5.90
N GLU A 360 -6.89 -27.67 -5.43
CA GLU A 360 -7.32 -27.78 -4.02
C GLU A 360 -7.65 -29.22 -3.58
N GLU A 361 -7.95 -30.13 -4.51
CA GLU A 361 -8.17 -31.56 -4.21
C GLU A 361 -6.89 -32.25 -3.70
N THR A 362 -5.72 -31.87 -4.22
CA THR A 362 -4.45 -32.58 -3.96
C THR A 362 -3.39 -31.70 -3.29
N GLY A 363 -3.49 -30.39 -3.45
CA GLY A 363 -2.50 -29.40 -3.07
C GLY A 363 -1.53 -29.09 -4.22
N LEU A 364 -1.04 -27.85 -4.27
CA LEU A 364 -0.08 -27.43 -5.29
C LEU A 364 1.32 -27.97 -4.99
N THR A 365 1.91 -28.66 -5.97
CA THR A 365 3.28 -29.21 -5.91
C THR A 365 4.06 -28.80 -7.15
N GLY A 366 5.37 -28.64 -7.01
CA GLY A 366 6.28 -28.36 -8.13
C GLY A 366 7.49 -27.58 -7.65
N THR A 367 7.96 -26.66 -8.49
CA THR A 367 9.12 -25.81 -8.22
C THR A 367 8.71 -24.34 -8.11
N CYS A 368 9.30 -23.64 -7.15
CA CYS A 368 9.27 -22.18 -7.07
C CYS A 368 10.48 -21.61 -7.83
N TYR A 369 10.22 -20.80 -8.86
CA TYR A 369 11.26 -20.14 -9.64
C TYR A 369 11.28 -18.64 -9.32
N LEU A 370 12.45 -18.13 -8.95
CA LEU A 370 12.66 -16.74 -8.57
C LEU A 370 13.68 -16.13 -9.51
N ASP A 371 13.24 -15.15 -10.29
CA ASP A 371 14.04 -14.47 -11.31
C ASP A 371 14.53 -13.13 -10.73
N ALA A 372 15.64 -13.20 -9.99
CA ALA A 372 16.35 -12.05 -9.45
C ALA A 372 17.53 -11.70 -10.36
N ARG A 373 18.16 -10.55 -10.12
CA ARG A 373 19.28 -10.02 -10.92
C ARG A 373 20.56 -9.84 -10.12
N GLY A 374 20.57 -10.27 -8.85
CA GLY A 374 21.75 -10.25 -7.99
C GLY A 374 22.24 -8.83 -7.67
N LEU A 375 21.30 -7.90 -7.50
CA LEU A 375 21.62 -6.51 -7.16
C LEU A 375 22.07 -6.38 -5.69
N PRO A 376 22.80 -5.33 -5.31
CA PRO A 376 23.19 -5.08 -3.92
C PRO A 376 21.98 -5.03 -2.98
N GLU A 377 22.02 -5.76 -1.86
CA GLU A 377 20.87 -5.87 -0.93
C GLU A 377 20.61 -4.59 -0.11
N ASP A 378 21.52 -3.62 -0.11
CA ASP A 378 21.45 -2.35 0.64
C ASP A 378 20.80 -1.19 -0.15
N GLY A 379 20.08 -1.53 -1.22
CA GLY A 379 19.34 -0.57 -2.02
C GLY A 379 18.32 0.25 -1.21
N PRO A 380 18.13 1.54 -1.54
CA PRO A 380 17.05 2.34 -0.95
C PRO A 380 15.69 1.70 -1.15
N VAL A 381 14.79 1.85 -0.18
CA VAL A 381 13.43 1.28 -0.25
C VAL A 381 12.72 1.79 -1.52
N GLY A 382 11.96 0.91 -2.18
CA GLY A 382 11.31 1.23 -3.46
C GLY A 382 12.24 1.25 -4.68
N SER A 383 13.54 1.02 -4.52
CA SER A 383 14.47 0.83 -5.65
C SER A 383 14.45 -0.59 -6.20
N TYR A 384 15.04 -0.78 -7.39
CA TYR A 384 15.22 -2.10 -7.99
C TYR A 384 16.03 -3.04 -7.09
N ALA A 385 17.11 -2.54 -6.50
CA ALA A 385 17.96 -3.29 -5.59
C ALA A 385 17.18 -3.77 -4.34
N TRP A 386 16.31 -2.91 -3.82
CA TRP A 386 15.42 -3.26 -2.71
C TRP A 386 14.42 -4.37 -3.05
N PHE A 387 13.76 -4.29 -4.21
CA PHE A 387 12.81 -5.34 -4.61
C PHE A 387 13.53 -6.66 -4.93
N ASP A 388 14.69 -6.60 -5.58
CA ASP A 388 15.54 -7.77 -5.89
C ASP A 388 15.95 -8.52 -4.61
N ALA A 389 16.33 -7.78 -3.56
CA ALA A 389 16.66 -8.35 -2.25
C ALA A 389 15.50 -9.15 -1.63
N HIS A 390 14.24 -8.77 -1.90
CA HIS A 390 13.07 -9.52 -1.43
C HIS A 390 12.91 -10.87 -2.15
N LEU A 391 13.30 -10.99 -3.43
CA LEU A 391 13.34 -12.29 -4.14
C LEU A 391 14.43 -13.21 -3.58
N VAL A 392 15.63 -12.67 -3.34
CA VAL A 392 16.73 -13.41 -2.72
C VAL A 392 16.35 -13.88 -1.31
N ARG A 393 15.69 -13.01 -0.53
CA ARG A 393 15.19 -13.35 0.81
C ARG A 393 14.14 -14.45 0.75
N LEU A 394 13.19 -14.39 -0.18
CA LEU A 394 12.19 -15.46 -0.36
C LEU A 394 12.85 -16.81 -0.63
N ALA A 395 13.87 -16.86 -1.49
CA ALA A 395 14.59 -18.10 -1.79
C ALA A 395 15.21 -18.71 -0.53
N ARG A 396 15.82 -17.88 0.32
CA ARG A 396 16.37 -18.29 1.63
C ARG A 396 15.28 -18.80 2.56
N LEU A 397 14.19 -18.05 2.68
CA LEU A 397 13.04 -18.39 3.51
C LEU A 397 12.41 -19.73 3.13
N ILE A 398 12.22 -20.01 1.84
CA ILE A 398 11.67 -21.29 1.36
C ILE A 398 12.61 -22.45 1.70
N LYS A 399 13.93 -22.30 1.51
CA LYS A 399 14.92 -23.33 1.86
C LYS A 399 14.95 -23.65 3.36
N GLU A 400 14.80 -22.64 4.20
CA GLU A 400 14.90 -22.78 5.66
C GLU A 400 13.61 -23.31 6.31
N ASN A 401 12.44 -23.02 5.72
CA ASN A 401 11.15 -23.21 6.37
C ASN A 401 10.17 -24.08 5.56
N SER A 402 10.62 -24.73 4.49
CA SER A 402 9.78 -25.62 3.68
C SER A 402 10.58 -26.77 3.07
N LYS A 403 9.87 -27.77 2.53
CA LYS A 403 10.45 -28.78 1.63
C LYS A 403 10.18 -28.47 0.15
N PHE A 404 9.62 -27.29 -0.14
CA PHE A 404 9.26 -26.91 -1.50
C PHE A 404 10.53 -26.62 -2.30
N LYS A 405 10.63 -27.17 -3.52
CA LYS A 405 11.82 -26.95 -4.36
C LYS A 405 11.86 -25.48 -4.78
N VAL A 406 13.02 -24.84 -4.67
CA VAL A 406 13.23 -23.45 -5.10
C VAL A 406 14.48 -23.31 -5.96
N VAL A 407 14.34 -22.57 -7.06
CA VAL A 407 15.43 -22.20 -7.98
C VAL A 407 15.47 -20.68 -8.03
N LEU A 408 16.62 -20.12 -7.69
CA LEU A 408 16.89 -18.68 -7.73
C LEU A 408 17.88 -18.42 -8.87
N ASP A 409 17.48 -17.63 -9.85
CA ASP A 409 18.40 -16.99 -10.79
C ASP A 409 18.77 -15.61 -10.26
N GLN A 410 20.04 -15.23 -10.42
CA GLN A 410 20.59 -13.92 -10.06
C GLN A 410 21.36 -13.31 -11.23
N ARG A 411 21.25 -13.89 -12.43
CA ARG A 411 21.91 -13.37 -13.63
C ARG A 411 21.12 -12.17 -14.15
N PRO A 412 21.76 -11.26 -14.91
CA PRO A 412 21.09 -10.05 -15.37
C PRO A 412 19.90 -10.27 -16.32
N GLY A 413 19.81 -11.43 -16.97
CA GLY A 413 18.76 -11.78 -17.94
C GLY A 413 17.73 -12.75 -17.37
N LEU A 414 16.58 -12.84 -18.03
CA LEU A 414 15.48 -13.72 -17.63
C LEU A 414 15.85 -15.20 -17.78
N PHE A 415 15.09 -16.06 -17.12
CA PHE A 415 15.08 -17.49 -17.42
C PHE A 415 14.83 -17.75 -18.92
N LEU A 416 15.54 -18.73 -19.48
CA LEU A 416 15.41 -19.11 -20.88
C LEU A 416 14.05 -19.80 -21.14
N PRO A 417 13.50 -19.72 -22.37
CA PRO A 417 12.29 -20.44 -22.74
C PRO A 417 12.33 -21.93 -22.35
N GLY A 418 11.26 -22.41 -21.71
CA GLY A 418 11.12 -23.80 -21.24
C GLY A 418 12.10 -24.27 -20.16
N SER A 419 12.97 -23.40 -19.64
CA SER A 419 14.00 -23.77 -18.65
C SER A 419 13.48 -23.99 -17.23
N CYS A 420 12.21 -23.65 -16.97
CA CYS A 420 11.56 -23.78 -15.68
C CYS A 420 10.46 -24.87 -15.71
N PRO A 421 10.81 -26.18 -15.72
CA PRO A 421 9.84 -27.26 -15.73
C PRO A 421 9.08 -27.36 -14.41
N GLU A 422 7.84 -27.84 -14.47
CA GLU A 422 6.98 -28.07 -13.30
C GLU A 422 6.86 -26.82 -12.40
N ALA A 423 6.74 -25.65 -13.02
CA ALA A 423 6.65 -24.37 -12.33
C ALA A 423 5.30 -24.27 -11.59
N ALA A 424 5.36 -24.27 -10.27
CA ALA A 424 4.19 -24.11 -9.40
C ALA A 424 4.08 -22.69 -8.84
N LEU A 425 5.21 -22.08 -8.49
CA LEU A 425 5.28 -20.70 -8.03
C LEU A 425 6.32 -19.95 -8.86
N TYR A 426 6.05 -18.70 -9.20
CA TYR A 426 7.02 -17.85 -9.89
C TYR A 426 6.94 -16.39 -9.44
N CYS A 427 8.11 -15.78 -9.26
CA CYS A 427 8.21 -14.33 -9.13
C CYS A 427 9.46 -13.83 -9.83
N GLY A 428 9.31 -12.79 -10.64
CA GLY A 428 10.41 -12.14 -11.33
C GLY A 428 10.17 -10.65 -11.49
N TRP A 429 11.11 -9.95 -12.09
CA TRP A 429 10.96 -8.53 -12.40
C TRP A 429 11.74 -8.15 -13.67
N TYR A 430 11.46 -6.94 -14.18
CA TYR A 430 12.05 -6.34 -15.39
C TYR A 430 11.40 -6.79 -16.71
N SER A 431 11.93 -6.39 -17.88
CA SER A 431 11.40 -6.80 -19.20
C SER A 431 9.92 -6.44 -19.47
N LEU A 432 9.59 -5.16 -19.29
CA LEU A 432 8.26 -4.59 -19.55
C LEU A 432 7.66 -5.04 -20.89
N ALA A 433 6.45 -5.60 -20.86
CA ALA A 433 5.69 -6.06 -22.03
C ALA A 433 6.45 -7.01 -22.97
N LYS A 434 7.48 -7.69 -22.46
CA LYS A 434 8.33 -8.63 -23.18
C LYS A 434 8.34 -9.96 -22.44
N TYR A 435 7.18 -10.62 -22.46
CA TYR A 435 7.01 -11.94 -21.89
C TYR A 435 8.00 -12.95 -22.49
N THR A 436 8.59 -13.77 -21.62
CA THR A 436 9.37 -14.94 -22.02
C THR A 436 8.70 -16.19 -21.46
N ALA A 437 8.39 -17.17 -22.33
CA ALA A 437 7.77 -18.44 -21.95
C ALA A 437 8.78 -19.38 -21.26
N SER A 438 9.36 -18.92 -20.15
CA SER A 438 10.38 -19.65 -19.40
C SER A 438 9.83 -20.88 -18.68
N CYS A 439 8.57 -20.82 -18.25
CA CYS A 439 7.95 -21.79 -17.36
C CYS A 439 7.03 -22.76 -18.09
N ILE A 440 7.14 -24.04 -17.72
CA ILE A 440 6.12 -25.06 -18.01
C ILE A 440 5.26 -25.16 -16.75
N TRP A 441 4.07 -24.58 -16.81
CA TRP A 441 3.24 -24.37 -15.63
C TRP A 441 2.56 -25.66 -15.14
N ARG A 442 2.58 -25.87 -13.83
CA ARG A 442 1.70 -26.83 -13.17
C ARG A 442 0.28 -26.26 -13.16
N GLN A 443 -0.72 -27.14 -13.27
CA GLN A 443 -2.10 -26.75 -12.99
C GLN A 443 -2.20 -26.16 -11.58
N GLY A 444 -2.85 -25.00 -11.47
CA GLY A 444 -2.93 -24.24 -10.22
C GLY A 444 -1.74 -23.33 -9.94
N ALA A 445 -0.80 -23.15 -10.87
CA ALA A 445 0.36 -22.29 -10.63
C ALA A 445 -0.05 -20.86 -10.25
N VAL A 446 0.66 -20.27 -9.30
CA VAL A 446 0.51 -18.87 -8.88
C VAL A 446 1.80 -18.12 -9.19
N ALA A 447 1.70 -17.08 -10.01
CA ALA A 447 2.87 -16.39 -10.54
C ALA A 447 2.59 -14.90 -10.70
N TYR A 448 3.58 -14.04 -10.45
CA TYR A 448 3.52 -12.65 -10.90
C TYR A 448 4.89 -12.15 -11.35
N HIS A 449 4.88 -11.17 -12.25
CA HIS A 449 6.10 -10.57 -12.78
C HIS A 449 6.02 -9.05 -12.61
N VAL A 450 7.04 -8.47 -11.99
CA VAL A 450 7.07 -7.04 -11.66
C VAL A 450 7.55 -6.24 -12.86
N ALA A 451 6.57 -5.65 -13.54
CA ALA A 451 6.74 -4.64 -14.57
C ALA A 451 5.50 -3.72 -14.58
N SER A 452 5.67 -2.49 -15.07
CA SER A 452 4.59 -1.49 -15.13
C SER A 452 3.53 -1.86 -16.17
N ALA A 453 2.29 -1.38 -16.05
CA ALA A 453 1.26 -1.53 -17.08
C ALA A 453 0.92 -2.97 -17.54
N GLU A 454 1.28 -4.01 -16.78
CA GLU A 454 1.13 -5.41 -17.20
C GLU A 454 -0.33 -5.88 -17.30
N ALA A 455 -1.26 -5.20 -16.63
CA ALA A 455 -2.70 -5.43 -16.75
C ALA A 455 -3.38 -4.39 -17.67
N THR A 456 -2.66 -3.49 -18.33
CA THR A 456 -3.28 -2.42 -19.15
C THR A 456 -4.00 -2.95 -20.39
N THR A 457 -3.49 -4.06 -20.94
CA THR A 457 -3.89 -4.61 -22.24
C THR A 457 -4.32 -6.08 -22.14
N LEU A 458 -4.93 -6.46 -21.01
CA LEU A 458 -5.25 -7.84 -20.68
C LEU A 458 -6.02 -8.55 -21.81
N ARG A 459 -7.05 -7.89 -22.37
CA ARG A 459 -7.87 -8.44 -23.46
C ARG A 459 -7.46 -7.99 -24.86
N LYS A 460 -6.38 -7.21 -25.00
CA LYS A 460 -5.90 -6.76 -26.31
C LYS A 460 -5.29 -7.93 -27.09
N PRO A 461 -5.72 -8.21 -28.34
CA PRO A 461 -5.08 -9.22 -29.18
C PRO A 461 -3.59 -8.93 -29.39
N GLY A 462 -2.77 -9.96 -29.38
CA GLY A 462 -1.32 -9.87 -29.64
C GLY A 462 -0.47 -9.23 -28.54
N SER A 463 -1.05 -8.70 -27.47
CA SER A 463 -0.28 -8.11 -26.36
C SER A 463 0.65 -9.16 -25.70
N GLN A 464 1.86 -8.72 -25.35
CA GLN A 464 2.93 -9.53 -24.76
C GLN A 464 3.22 -9.17 -23.30
N VAL A 465 2.26 -8.52 -22.63
CA VAL A 465 2.32 -8.29 -21.19
C VAL A 465 2.24 -9.61 -20.43
N TRP A 466 3.04 -9.72 -19.37
CA TRP A 466 3.22 -10.87 -18.51
C TRP A 466 1.90 -11.36 -17.92
N CYS A 467 1.03 -10.49 -17.38
CA CYS A 467 -0.25 -10.92 -16.82
C CYS A 467 -1.08 -11.68 -17.86
N LYS A 468 -1.23 -11.11 -19.06
CA LYS A 468 -1.95 -11.74 -20.18
C LYS A 468 -1.31 -13.07 -20.57
N ARG A 469 -0.01 -13.05 -20.88
CA ARG A 469 0.69 -14.22 -21.43
C ARG A 469 0.75 -15.35 -20.41
N MET A 470 1.02 -15.07 -19.13
CA MET A 470 0.98 -16.11 -18.09
C MET A 470 -0.38 -16.78 -17.99
N LEU A 471 -1.48 -16.02 -18.09
CA LEU A 471 -2.83 -16.58 -18.11
C LEU A 471 -3.13 -17.38 -19.39
N GLU A 472 -2.55 -17.04 -20.52
CA GLU A 472 -2.67 -17.83 -21.76
C GLU A 472 -1.85 -19.14 -21.68
N GLU A 473 -0.72 -19.12 -20.98
CA GLU A 473 0.23 -20.25 -20.91
C GLU A 473 -0.09 -21.25 -19.78
N GLY A 474 -1.03 -20.94 -18.87
CA GLY A 474 -1.54 -21.91 -17.91
C GLY A 474 -1.52 -21.49 -16.44
N VAL A 475 -1.04 -20.30 -16.09
CA VAL A 475 -1.08 -19.80 -14.71
C VAL A 475 -2.54 -19.65 -14.26
N ALA A 476 -2.84 -20.07 -13.03
CA ALA A 476 -4.18 -20.03 -12.43
C ALA A 476 -4.44 -18.71 -11.67
N ALA A 477 -3.38 -18.04 -11.21
CA ALA A 477 -3.49 -16.71 -10.60
C ALA A 477 -2.25 -15.85 -10.83
N THR A 478 -2.47 -14.57 -11.12
CA THR A 478 -1.45 -13.53 -11.25
C THR A 478 -1.92 -12.21 -10.68
N LEU A 479 -1.00 -11.26 -10.51
CA LEU A 479 -1.33 -9.88 -10.18
C LEU A 479 -0.46 -8.94 -11.01
N GLY A 480 -0.92 -7.72 -11.20
CA GLY A 480 -0.14 -6.72 -11.91
C GLY A 480 -0.84 -5.37 -11.96
N PRO A 481 -0.10 -4.34 -12.38
CA PRO A 481 -0.60 -3.00 -12.38
C PRO A 481 -1.33 -2.65 -13.68
N VAL A 482 -2.38 -1.85 -13.58
CA VAL A 482 -3.13 -1.33 -14.73
C VAL A 482 -2.49 -0.08 -15.33
N SER A 483 -1.54 0.54 -14.63
CA SER A 483 -0.75 1.69 -15.08
C SER A 483 0.65 1.63 -14.45
N GLU A 484 1.38 2.73 -14.35
CA GLU A 484 2.65 2.82 -13.60
C GLU A 484 2.39 2.77 -12.09
N PRO A 485 2.84 1.71 -11.37
CA PRO A 485 2.51 1.56 -9.96
C PRO A 485 3.59 2.03 -8.98
N TYR A 486 4.84 2.25 -9.43
CA TYR A 486 6.05 2.19 -8.59
C TYR A 486 6.25 0.81 -7.92
N LEU A 487 7.50 0.44 -7.61
CA LEU A 487 7.80 -0.89 -7.05
C LEU A 487 7.14 -1.13 -5.70
N LEU A 488 6.96 -0.05 -4.91
CA LEU A 488 6.34 -0.08 -3.58
C LEU A 488 4.88 -0.51 -3.58
N ALA A 489 4.20 -0.52 -4.73
CA ALA A 489 2.83 -0.98 -4.83
C ALA A 489 2.69 -2.49 -4.98
N PHE A 490 3.75 -3.20 -5.36
CA PHE A 490 3.69 -4.66 -5.49
C PHE A 490 3.71 -5.33 -4.11
N PRO A 491 2.92 -6.41 -3.92
CA PRO A 491 3.13 -7.31 -2.79
C PRO A 491 4.57 -7.81 -2.76
N ARG A 492 5.20 -7.75 -1.59
CA ARG A 492 6.56 -8.27 -1.44
C ARG A 492 6.54 -9.80 -1.53
N PRO A 493 7.41 -10.41 -2.35
CA PRO A 493 7.37 -11.85 -2.60
C PRO A 493 7.66 -12.68 -1.34
N ASP A 494 8.56 -12.20 -0.48
CA ASP A 494 8.89 -12.78 0.83
C ASP A 494 7.81 -12.61 1.90
N GLU A 495 6.69 -11.95 1.58
CA GLU A 495 5.46 -11.94 2.39
C GLU A 495 4.34 -12.73 1.73
N PHE A 496 4.10 -12.48 0.43
CA PHE A 496 3.03 -13.09 -0.35
C PHE A 496 3.11 -14.62 -0.40
N PHE A 497 4.25 -15.16 -0.84
CA PHE A 497 4.37 -16.61 -1.02
C PHE A 497 4.38 -17.37 0.30
N PRO A 498 5.07 -16.93 1.37
CA PRO A 498 4.97 -17.60 2.67
C PRO A 498 3.55 -17.63 3.24
N LEU A 499 2.78 -16.54 3.09
CA LEU A 499 1.36 -16.52 3.50
C LEU A 499 0.52 -17.49 2.67
N LEU A 500 0.68 -17.52 1.35
CA LEU A 500 0.00 -18.48 0.47
C LEU A 500 0.37 -19.94 0.83
N MET A 501 1.66 -20.23 0.98
CA MET A 501 2.21 -21.55 1.30
C MET A 501 1.81 -22.05 2.69
N SER A 502 1.33 -21.16 3.58
CA SER A 502 0.80 -21.54 4.89
C SER A 502 -0.52 -22.31 4.80
N GLY A 503 -1.25 -22.18 3.69
CA GLY A 503 -2.57 -22.77 3.50
C GLY A 503 -3.68 -22.19 4.40
N LYS A 504 -3.39 -21.14 5.18
CA LYS A 504 -4.32 -20.59 6.17
C LYS A 504 -5.32 -19.58 5.61
N LEU A 505 -4.97 -18.92 4.52
CA LEU A 505 -5.69 -17.82 3.90
C LEU A 505 -5.99 -18.15 2.44
N SER A 506 -7.09 -17.64 1.90
CA SER A 506 -7.36 -17.69 0.46
C SER A 506 -6.48 -16.71 -0.30
N LEU A 507 -6.41 -16.84 -1.62
CA LEU A 507 -5.64 -15.97 -2.50
C LEU A 507 -5.99 -14.49 -2.30
N LEU A 508 -7.29 -14.16 -2.21
CA LEU A 508 -7.74 -12.79 -1.98
C LEU A 508 -7.32 -12.26 -0.60
N GLU A 509 -7.44 -13.09 0.44
CA GLU A 509 -6.98 -12.72 1.78
C GLU A 509 -5.46 -12.49 1.81
N VAL A 510 -4.66 -13.36 1.17
CA VAL A 510 -3.20 -13.19 1.04
C VAL A 510 -2.87 -11.88 0.34
N TYR A 511 -3.54 -11.57 -0.78
CA TYR A 511 -3.34 -10.32 -1.49
C TYR A 511 -3.62 -9.11 -0.60
N PHE A 512 -4.75 -9.05 0.11
CA PHE A 512 -5.04 -7.92 1.00
C PHE A 512 -4.16 -7.86 2.24
N ARG A 513 -3.55 -8.96 2.66
CA ARG A 513 -2.52 -8.93 3.71
C ARG A 513 -1.18 -8.39 3.21
N THR A 514 -0.93 -8.30 1.92
CA THR A 514 0.40 -8.02 1.35
C THR A 514 0.46 -6.89 0.34
N VAL A 515 -0.66 -6.49 -0.26
CA VAL A 515 -0.72 -5.30 -1.12
C VAL A 515 -0.55 -4.07 -0.24
N PRO A 516 0.47 -3.22 -0.48
CA PRO A 516 0.75 -2.11 0.41
C PRO A 516 -0.26 -0.96 0.29
N HIS A 517 -0.87 -0.80 -0.90
CA HIS A 517 -1.60 0.40 -1.28
C HIS A 517 -3.00 0.11 -1.88
N LEU A 518 -3.97 0.95 -1.54
CA LEU A 518 -5.34 1.02 -2.08
C LEU A 518 -5.53 2.35 -2.84
N SER A 519 -6.62 2.48 -3.60
CA SER A 519 -6.83 3.60 -4.55
C SER A 519 -5.65 3.75 -5.51
N TRP A 520 -5.06 2.63 -5.94
CA TRP A 520 -3.87 2.64 -6.78
C TRP A 520 -3.97 1.60 -7.89
N GLN A 521 -2.85 1.26 -8.52
CA GLN A 521 -2.85 0.62 -9.83
C GLN A 521 -2.94 -0.92 -9.80
N MET A 522 -3.00 -1.58 -8.65
CA MET A 522 -2.85 -3.04 -8.58
C MET A 522 -4.18 -3.80 -8.71
N VAL A 523 -4.16 -4.86 -9.52
CA VAL A 523 -5.23 -5.87 -9.59
C VAL A 523 -4.71 -7.27 -9.26
N LEU A 524 -5.59 -8.11 -8.69
CA LEU A 524 -5.38 -9.54 -8.49
C LEU A 524 -6.31 -10.31 -9.44
N ILE A 525 -5.75 -11.18 -10.29
CA ILE A 525 -6.49 -12.01 -11.23
C ILE A 525 -6.39 -13.48 -10.81
N GLY A 526 -7.51 -14.11 -10.50
CA GLY A 526 -7.61 -15.51 -10.08
C GLY A 526 -8.88 -15.77 -9.29
N ASP A 527 -9.12 -17.03 -8.94
CA ASP A 527 -10.21 -17.39 -8.04
C ASP A 527 -9.93 -16.84 -6.61
N PRO A 528 -10.80 -15.97 -6.05
CA PRO A 528 -10.53 -15.31 -4.77
C PRO A 528 -10.52 -16.25 -3.57
N LEU A 529 -11.20 -17.40 -3.68
CA LEU A 529 -11.23 -18.43 -2.64
C LEU A 529 -10.11 -19.46 -2.79
N TYR A 530 -9.28 -19.32 -3.84
CA TYR A 530 -8.22 -20.27 -4.13
C TYR A 530 -7.26 -20.44 -2.95
N ASN A 531 -7.07 -21.66 -2.47
CA ASN A 531 -6.12 -21.98 -1.41
C ASN A 531 -5.31 -23.24 -1.74
N PRO A 532 -4.26 -23.10 -2.58
CA PRO A 532 -3.48 -24.23 -3.10
C PRO A 532 -2.81 -25.09 -2.04
N PHE A 533 -2.57 -24.54 -0.84
CA PHE A 533 -1.81 -25.21 0.21
C PHE A 533 -2.67 -25.58 1.42
N LYS A 534 -4.00 -25.45 1.32
CA LYS A 534 -4.92 -25.78 2.43
C LYS A 534 -4.76 -27.21 2.94
N ARG A 535 -4.68 -28.18 2.02
CA ARG A 535 -4.53 -29.61 2.35
C ARG A 535 -3.11 -29.99 2.69
N SER A 536 -2.15 -29.35 2.02
CA SER A 536 -0.72 -29.66 2.12
C SER A 536 0.10 -28.38 2.37
N PRO A 537 0.04 -27.79 3.58
CA PRO A 537 0.83 -26.60 3.89
C PRO A 537 2.31 -26.84 3.65
N ALA A 538 2.90 -26.00 2.80
CA ALA A 538 4.32 -26.07 2.46
C ALA A 538 5.17 -25.24 3.44
N TRP A 539 4.60 -24.21 4.06
CA TRP A 539 5.30 -23.31 4.99
C TRP A 539 5.27 -23.83 6.44
N ARG A 540 6.45 -24.07 7.02
CA ARG A 540 6.65 -24.58 8.38
C ARG A 540 7.76 -23.76 9.08
N PRO A 541 7.47 -22.52 9.49
CA PRO A 541 8.50 -21.67 10.04
C PRO A 541 8.88 -22.10 11.45
N LYS A 542 10.13 -21.80 11.83
CA LYS A 542 10.60 -21.99 13.21
C LYS A 542 9.75 -21.14 14.19
N PRO A 543 9.54 -21.60 15.43
CA PRO A 543 8.88 -20.80 16.46
C PRO A 543 9.54 -19.42 16.62
N GLY A 544 8.74 -18.34 16.66
CA GLY A 544 9.24 -16.96 16.84
C GLY A 544 9.59 -16.19 15.55
N HIS A 545 9.50 -16.81 14.37
CA HIS A 545 9.68 -16.10 13.09
C HIS A 545 8.58 -15.04 12.90
N PRO A 546 8.85 -13.82 12.37
CA PRO A 546 7.81 -12.81 12.15
C PRO A 546 6.69 -13.27 11.19
N ALA A 547 7.02 -14.15 10.24
CA ALA A 547 6.06 -14.88 9.40
C ALA A 547 5.58 -16.23 10.01
N ALA A 548 5.71 -16.41 11.33
CA ALA A 548 5.23 -17.60 12.01
C ALA A 548 3.69 -17.61 12.06
N PRO A 549 3.05 -18.78 11.88
CA PRO A 549 1.60 -18.92 11.85
C PRO A 549 0.88 -18.46 13.11
N GLY A 550 1.57 -18.22 14.23
CA GLY A 550 1.02 -17.66 15.47
C GLY A 550 0.90 -16.13 15.47
N LEU A 551 1.62 -15.42 14.59
CA LEU A 551 1.52 -13.96 14.41
C LEU A 551 0.43 -13.57 13.40
N ILE A 552 0.01 -14.52 12.54
CA ILE A 552 -1.09 -14.34 11.60
C ILE A 552 -2.40 -14.64 12.35
N LYS A 553 -2.85 -13.70 13.19
CA LYS A 553 -4.24 -13.72 13.67
C LYS A 553 -5.14 -13.46 12.46
N ARG A 554 -6.10 -14.37 12.22
CA ARG A 554 -7.10 -14.19 11.16
C ARG A 554 -7.84 -12.88 11.35
#